data_AF-A0A5K1GMC6-F1
#
_entry.id   AF-A0A5K1GMC6-F1
#
_cell.length_a   1.000
_cell.length_b   1.000
_cell.length_c   1.000
_cell.angle_alpha   90.00
_cell.angle_beta   90.00
_cell.angle_gamma   90.00
#
_symmetry.space_group_name_H-M   'P 1'
#
loop_
_entity.id
_entity.type
_entity.pdbx_description
1 polymer ?
#
loop_
_entity_poly.entity_id
_entity_poly.type
_entity_poly.pdbx_seq_one_letter_code
_entity_poly.pdbx_strand_id
1 'polypeptide(L)' 'FMVDWVPIRVYRNHADKGVPYPRWQPMGLKASLWNGDSWATRGGQDKVDWTKGPFIASFRNYKIDACVWRGNP' A
#
# COMPACT_ATOMS: atom_id res chain seq x y z
N PHE A 1 -7.02 -0.84 7.60
CA PHE A 1 -7.07 -1.46 6.27
C PHE A 1 -8.45 -2.05 6.07
N MET A 2 -9.07 -1.85 4.92
CA MET A 2 -10.45 -2.27 4.65
C MET A 2 -10.56 -2.84 3.23
N VAL A 3 -11.53 -3.74 3.04
CA VAL A 3 -12.02 -4.25 1.75
C VAL A 3 -13.54 -4.22 1.82
N ASP A 4 -14.21 -3.58 0.86
CA ASP A 4 -15.68 -3.47 0.81
C ASP A 4 -16.32 -3.01 2.13
N TRP A 5 -15.74 -1.99 2.75
CA TRP A 5 -16.15 -1.43 4.05
C TRP A 5 -15.95 -2.34 5.26
N VAL A 6 -15.38 -3.54 5.07
CA VAL A 6 -15.04 -4.47 6.13
C VAL A 6 -13.59 -4.26 6.58
N PRO A 7 -13.32 -4.03 7.88
CA PRO A 7 -11.96 -3.89 8.38
C PRO A 7 -11.22 -5.24 8.39
N ILE A 8 -10.14 -5.35 7.62
CA ILE A 8 -9.28 -6.55 7.58
C ILE A 8 -8.05 -6.47 8.48
N ARG A 9 -7.64 -5.24 8.88
CA ARG A 9 -6.53 -5.01 9.82
C ARG A 9 -6.64 -3.64 10.49
N VAL A 10 -6.37 -3.63 11.79
CA VAL A 10 -6.17 -2.42 12.60
C VAL A 10 -4.74 -2.44 13.16
N TYR A 11 -4.00 -1.36 12.95
CA TYR A 11 -2.70 -1.15 13.60
C TYR A 11 -2.88 0.00 14.59
N ARG A 12 -2.93 -0.32 15.89
CA ARG A 12 -3.16 0.68 16.94
C ARG A 12 -1.86 1.43 17.25
N ASN A 13 -1.99 2.71 17.58
CA ASN A 13 -0.86 3.50 18.07
C ASN A 13 -0.49 3.05 19.49
N HIS A 14 0.64 2.36 19.60
CA HIS A 14 1.23 1.91 20.86
C HIS A 14 2.56 2.63 21.15
N ALA A 15 2.65 3.91 20.79
CA ALA A 15 3.81 4.75 21.08
C ALA A 15 4.09 4.86 22.59
N ASP A 16 3.08 4.71 23.44
CA ASP A 16 3.20 4.58 24.91
C ASP A 16 4.04 3.37 25.33
N LYS A 17 4.06 2.31 24.49
CA LYS A 17 4.85 1.09 24.67
C LYS A 17 6.13 1.10 23.83
N GLY A 18 6.54 2.26 23.31
CA GLY A 18 7.74 2.41 22.49
C GLY A 18 7.63 1.88 21.05
N VAL A 19 6.43 1.52 20.59
CA VAL A 19 6.23 1.01 19.22
C VAL A 19 6.20 2.16 18.22
N PRO A 20 7.01 2.14 17.15
CA PRO A 20 6.98 3.16 16.10
C PRO A 20 5.59 3.27 15.44
N TYR A 21 5.17 4.50 15.16
CA TYR A 21 3.89 4.77 14.49
C TYR A 21 4.00 6.01 13.57
N PRO A 22 3.41 5.98 12.36
CA PRO A 22 3.42 7.11 11.43
C PRO A 22 2.51 8.23 11.96
N ARG A 23 3.08 9.18 12.71
CA ARG A 23 2.37 10.30 13.34
C ARG A 23 2.61 11.65 12.66
N TRP A 24 3.87 11.95 12.36
CA TRP A 24 4.32 13.31 12.03
C TRP A 24 4.98 13.45 10.66
N GLN A 25 5.09 12.36 9.92
CA GLN A 25 5.68 12.34 8.59
C GLN A 25 4.54 12.39 7.56
N PRO A 26 4.36 13.49 6.82
CA PRO A 26 3.40 13.56 5.72
C PRO A 26 3.66 12.45 4.71
N MET A 27 2.60 11.89 4.12
CA MET A 27 2.69 10.77 3.19
C MET A 27 2.05 11.11 1.84
N GLY A 28 2.64 10.57 0.78
CA GLY A 28 2.03 10.55 -0.54
C GLY A 28 1.39 9.19 -0.84
N LEU A 29 0.33 9.19 -1.64
CA LEU A 29 -0.26 7.96 -2.18
C LEU A 29 0.54 7.49 -3.39
N LYS A 30 0.80 6.19 -3.47
CA LYS A 30 1.46 5.56 -4.62
C LYS A 30 0.69 4.31 -5.04
N ALA A 31 0.58 4.10 -6.34
CA ALA A 31 0.12 2.86 -6.94
C ALA A 31 1.11 2.47 -8.04
N SER A 32 1.46 1.19 -8.11
CA SER A 32 2.38 0.67 -9.12
C SER A 32 2.00 -0.77 -9.47
N LEU A 33 2.30 -1.15 -10.70
CA LEU A 33 2.33 -2.53 -11.17
C LEU A 33 3.79 -2.82 -11.56
N TRP A 34 4.39 -3.86 -10.96
CA TRP A 34 5.80 -4.15 -11.12
C TRP A 34 6.09 -5.63 -10.87
N ASN A 35 7.26 -6.11 -11.32
CA ASN A 35 7.69 -7.50 -11.15
C ASN A 35 8.38 -7.74 -9.80
N GLY A 36 7.77 -8.54 -8.92
CA GLY A 36 8.30 -8.96 -7.63
C GLY A 36 8.82 -10.40 -7.55
N ASP A 37 9.32 -10.97 -8.65
CA ASP A 37 9.71 -12.38 -8.79
C ASP A 37 10.59 -12.98 -7.68
N SER A 38 11.35 -12.17 -6.96
CA SER A 38 12.20 -12.67 -5.87
C SER A 38 11.40 -13.09 -4.63
N TRP A 39 10.13 -12.68 -4.48
CA TRP A 39 9.35 -12.93 -3.26
C TRP A 39 7.83 -13.10 -3.45
N ALA A 40 7.24 -12.55 -4.51
CA ALA A 40 5.79 -12.30 -4.58
C ALA A 40 4.92 -13.56 -4.55
N THR A 41 5.25 -14.59 -5.33
CA THR A 41 4.42 -15.79 -5.50
C THR A 41 5.15 -17.03 -4.98
N ARG A 42 4.53 -17.77 -4.05
CA ARG A 42 5.14 -18.91 -3.33
C ARG A 42 6.54 -18.60 -2.78
N GLY A 43 6.73 -17.38 -2.24
CA GLY A 43 8.03 -16.94 -1.73
C GLY A 43 9.11 -16.75 -2.81
N GLY A 44 8.70 -16.54 -4.06
CA GLY A 44 9.61 -16.36 -5.20
C GLY A 44 9.88 -17.62 -6.02
N GLN A 45 9.22 -18.75 -5.73
CA GLN A 45 9.36 -19.99 -6.50
C GLN A 45 8.70 -19.90 -7.88
N ASP A 46 7.58 -19.18 -7.98
CA ASP A 46 6.91 -18.94 -9.27
C ASP A 46 7.40 -17.62 -9.86
N LYS A 47 7.91 -17.70 -11.08
CA LYS A 47 8.36 -16.53 -11.86
C LYS A 47 7.27 -16.06 -12.80
N VAL A 48 7.29 -14.77 -13.11
CA VAL A 48 6.42 -14.16 -14.12
C VAL A 48 6.64 -14.85 -15.46
N ASP A 49 5.55 -15.40 -16.02
CA ASP A 49 5.49 -15.83 -17.41
C ASP A 49 5.16 -14.63 -18.30
N TRP A 50 6.21 -14.03 -18.88
CA TRP A 50 6.09 -12.85 -19.73
C TRP A 50 5.31 -13.10 -21.04
N THR A 51 5.11 -14.35 -21.44
CA THR A 51 4.27 -14.68 -22.60
C THR A 51 2.78 -14.38 -22.36
N LYS A 52 2.38 -14.19 -21.09
CA LYS A 52 1.02 -13.83 -20.68
C LYS A 52 0.78 -12.32 -20.63
N GLY A 53 1.77 -11.51 -21.02
CA GLY A 53 1.63 -10.07 -21.10
C GLY A 53 0.64 -9.63 -22.20
N PRO A 54 0.09 -8.40 -22.12
CA PRO A 54 0.34 -7.39 -21.09
C PRO A 54 -0.38 -7.68 -19.76
N PHE A 55 0.26 -7.38 -18.64
CA PHE A 55 -0.37 -7.41 -17.33
C PHE A 55 -1.10 -6.09 -17.08
N ILE A 56 -2.41 -6.14 -16.88
CA ILE A 56 -3.26 -4.94 -16.79
C ILE A 56 -3.88 -4.85 -15.40
N ALA A 57 -3.63 -3.73 -14.72
CA ALA A 57 -4.35 -3.34 -13.51
C ALA A 57 -5.20 -2.09 -13.82
N SER A 58 -6.46 -2.09 -13.40
CA SER A 58 -7.39 -0.99 -13.61
C SER A 58 -7.85 -0.41 -12.29
N PHE A 59 -7.83 0.92 -12.17
CA PHE A 59 -8.22 1.66 -10.98
C PHE A 59 -9.33 2.64 -11.34
N ARG A 60 -10.35 2.76 -10.47
CA ARG A 60 -11.47 3.67 -10.63
C ARG A 60 -11.92 4.20 -9.27
N ASN A 61 -12.74 5.25 -9.27
CA ASN A 61 -13.39 5.80 -8.08
C ASN A 61 -12.41 6.21 -6.96
N TYR A 62 -11.29 6.85 -7.31
CA TYR A 62 -10.36 7.37 -6.31
C TYR A 62 -11.01 8.52 -5.55
N LYS A 63 -11.10 8.40 -4.22
CA LYS A 63 -11.51 9.46 -3.31
C LYS A 63 -10.36 9.71 -2.34
N ILE A 64 -9.84 10.93 -2.33
CA ILE A 64 -8.83 11.36 -1.36
C ILE A 64 -9.52 12.34 -0.41
N ASP A 65 -9.80 11.84 0.78
CA ASP A 65 -10.39 12.61 1.88
C ASP A 65 -9.36 12.64 3.01
N ALA A 66 -8.51 13.67 2.99
CA ALA A 66 -7.32 13.76 3.84
C ALA A 66 -6.94 15.22 4.15
N CYS A 67 -6.20 15.41 5.24
CA CYS A 67 -5.58 16.70 5.56
C CYS A 67 -4.32 16.90 4.71
N VAL A 68 -4.34 17.87 3.79
CA VAL A 68 -3.22 18.17 2.90
C VAL A 68 -2.11 18.90 3.66
N TRP A 69 -0.91 18.34 3.68
CA TRP A 69 0.27 19.01 4.20
C TRP A 69 0.73 20.12 3.24
N ARG A 70 0.87 21.35 3.75
CA ARG A 70 1.22 22.54 2.97
C ARG A 70 2.69 22.97 3.09
N GLY A 71 3.55 22.08 3.59
CA GLY A 71 4.89 22.46 4.03
C GLY A 71 4.92 22.82 5.52
N ASN A 72 6.13 22.97 6.06
CA ASN A 72 6.30 23.75 7.27
C ASN A 72 6.33 25.24 6.87
N PRO A 73 5.85 26.16 7.71
CA PRO A 73 6.26 27.56 7.58
C PRO A 73 7.79 27.69 7.62
#